data_AF-A0A9X2MKE2-F1
#
_entry.id   AF-A0A9X2MKE2-F1
#
_cell.length_a   1.000
_cell.length_b   1.000
_cell.length_c   1.000
_cell.angle_alpha   90.00
_cell.angle_beta   90.00
_cell.angle_gamma   90.00
#
_symmetry.space_group_name_H-M   'P 1'
#
loop_
_entity.id
_entity.type
_entity.pdbx_description
1 polymer ?
#
loop_
_entity_poly.entity_id
_entity_poly.type
_entity_poly.pdbx_seq_one_letter_code
_entity_poly.pdbx_strand_id
1 'polypeptide(L)'
;MKIKLRNIFKLLIVLIVFVYIYFFNITPFTNKIDAMFTLILSVILLYKSRNDVPLFIMMFFIFYCNYSVVMGEYIIKGSLSVPFTQVKNNYIYGINIRIILLFMSIITIFYNGRSSGLNKEKIVPKDNFFIFYGIIFLLLMILLFGVDRSELQSYTVRISPIYEYSKLLFLFAYYFSGKSGIRKGIFSLLICLFILQDAYYGGRATSMQLIILFAITILLEKISVKKVLFCSILGLIVNDLVVIYRRSYMLSGFGLLTLIENLINSYFVSDTAVYAYYASATHVAASKVASLGVKIESFLAFIQSIFIGSKDINSNVTLFVSKNYYFNMGGGLIPTHFYFWFGWVGVIAIAFTLVYIINKLNHRKSEYQKLLYAALIFNVPRWYLYSPNVLFRGTILFTTLMYFVFKIAIKPPNQLGQSHTNLVK
;
A
#
# COMPACT_ATOMS: atom_id res chain seq x y z
N MET A 1 20.74 6.86 28.31
CA MET A 1 20.05 5.96 27.34
C MET A 1 21.00 4.83 26.93
N LYS A 2 20.90 3.61 27.47
CA LYS A 2 21.83 2.52 27.13
C LYS A 2 21.48 1.96 25.74
N ILE A 3 22.25 2.33 24.72
CA ILE A 3 22.15 1.70 23.39
C ILE A 3 22.58 0.25 23.54
N LYS A 4 21.66 -0.70 23.33
CA LYS A 4 21.97 -2.13 23.39
C LYS A 4 22.99 -2.46 22.29
N LEU A 5 24.03 -3.24 22.59
CA LEU A 5 25.07 -3.67 21.63
C LEU A 5 24.49 -4.21 20.31
N ARG A 6 23.37 -4.95 20.39
CA ARG A 6 22.61 -5.43 19.23
C ARG A 6 22.18 -4.31 18.27
N ASN A 7 21.78 -3.14 18.78
CA ASN A 7 21.37 -2.02 17.95
C ASN A 7 22.58 -1.38 17.23
N ILE A 8 23.75 -1.35 17.88
CA ILE A 8 25.00 -0.90 17.27
C ILE A 8 25.36 -1.80 16.09
N PHE A 9 25.31 -3.12 16.29
CA PHE A 9 25.57 -4.09 15.21
C PHE A 9 24.59 -3.94 14.03
N LYS A 10 23.30 -3.74 14.31
CA LYS A 10 22.29 -3.45 13.27
C LYS A 10 22.62 -2.19 12.46
N LEU A 11 23.02 -1.11 13.13
CA LEU A 11 23.42 0.14 12.48
C LEU A 11 24.68 -0.03 11.64
N LEU A 12 25.65 -0.82 12.12
CA LEU A 12 26.88 -1.13 11.39
C LEU A 12 26.59 -1.89 10.09
N ILE A 13 25.64 -2.84 10.09
CA ILE A 13 25.21 -3.51 8.85
C ILE A 13 24.60 -2.51 7.86
N VAL A 14 23.72 -1.61 8.31
CA VAL A 14 23.15 -0.59 7.43
C VAL A 14 24.22 0.35 6.90
N LEU A 15 25.21 0.71 7.71
CA LEU A 15 26.35 1.50 7.27
C LEU A 15 27.16 0.79 6.19
N ILE A 16 27.42 -0.51 6.34
CA ILE A 16 28.11 -1.33 5.33
C ILE A 16 27.32 -1.34 4.01
N VAL A 17 26.00 -1.58 4.09
CA VAL A 17 25.13 -1.54 2.89
C VAL A 17 25.15 -0.16 2.24
N PHE A 18 25.13 0.91 3.03
CA PHE A 18 25.19 2.27 2.53
C PHE A 18 26.52 2.58 1.84
N VAL A 19 27.65 2.19 2.46
CA VAL A 19 29.00 2.32 1.88
C VAL A 19 29.08 1.54 0.57
N TYR A 20 28.60 0.31 0.53
CA TYR A 20 28.52 -0.49 -0.70
C TYR A 20 27.73 0.22 -1.80
N ILE A 21 26.52 0.68 -1.49
CA ILE A 21 25.62 1.36 -2.44
C ILE A 21 26.25 2.65 -2.99
N TYR A 22 26.99 3.38 -2.16
CA TYR A 22 27.55 4.68 -2.53
C TYR A 22 28.86 4.55 -3.33
N PHE A 23 29.76 3.66 -2.93
CA PHE A 23 31.11 3.58 -3.50
C PHE A 23 31.27 2.51 -4.59
N PHE A 24 30.42 1.48 -4.62
CA PHE A 24 30.57 0.41 -5.61
C PHE A 24 30.02 0.85 -6.97
N ASN A 25 30.78 0.63 -8.05
CA ASN A 25 30.39 1.10 -9.39
C ASN A 25 29.05 0.51 -9.86
N ILE A 26 28.28 1.30 -10.59
CA ILE A 26 27.01 0.87 -11.19
C ILE A 26 27.29 0.25 -12.55
N THR A 27 27.06 -1.05 -12.65
CA THR A 27 27.19 -1.86 -13.87
C THR A 27 25.97 -2.78 -14.02
N PRO A 28 25.71 -3.36 -15.20
CA PRO A 28 24.64 -4.34 -15.37
C PRO A 28 24.76 -5.54 -14.41
N PHE A 29 25.99 -5.96 -14.11
CA PHE A 29 26.25 -7.07 -13.19
C PHE A 29 25.90 -6.70 -11.74
N THR A 30 26.37 -5.55 -11.26
CA THR A 30 26.07 -5.10 -9.89
C THR A 30 24.59 -4.82 -9.70
N ASN A 31 23.91 -4.28 -10.71
CA ASN A 31 22.48 -4.02 -10.62
C ASN A 31 21.67 -5.33 -10.46
N LYS A 32 22.09 -6.42 -11.13
CA LYS A 32 21.50 -7.75 -10.93
C LYS A 32 21.75 -8.27 -9.52
N ILE A 33 22.95 -8.07 -8.98
CA ILE A 33 23.27 -8.43 -7.59
C ILE A 33 22.38 -7.64 -6.61
N ASP A 34 22.26 -6.32 -6.79
CA ASP A 34 21.41 -5.44 -5.98
C ASP A 34 19.93 -5.90 -6.02
N ALA A 35 19.46 -6.30 -7.20
CA ALA A 35 18.13 -6.84 -7.42
C ALA A 35 17.92 -8.17 -6.67
N MET A 36 18.87 -9.09 -6.75
CA MET A 36 18.81 -10.37 -6.01
C MET A 36 18.83 -10.17 -4.50
N PHE A 37 19.70 -9.30 -3.98
CA PHE A 37 19.72 -8.99 -2.54
C PHE A 37 18.41 -8.36 -2.06
N THR A 38 17.81 -7.49 -2.87
CA THR A 38 16.48 -6.92 -2.59
C THR A 38 15.42 -8.00 -2.44
N LEU A 39 15.45 -9.01 -3.31
CA LEU A 39 14.52 -10.16 -3.25
C LEU A 39 14.77 -11.02 -2.00
N ILE A 40 16.04 -11.33 -1.71
CA ILE A 40 16.44 -12.10 -0.51
C ILE A 40 15.94 -11.40 0.77
N LEU A 41 16.16 -10.08 0.88
CA LEU A 41 15.68 -9.31 2.03
C LEU A 41 14.15 -9.31 2.14
N SER A 42 13.45 -9.26 1.00
CA SER A 42 11.99 -9.36 0.97
C SER A 42 11.50 -10.73 1.47
N VAL A 43 12.19 -11.82 1.11
CA VAL A 43 11.90 -13.18 1.61
C VAL A 43 12.19 -13.31 3.11
N ILE A 44 13.29 -12.74 3.59
CA ILE A 44 13.61 -12.73 5.03
C ILE A 44 12.52 -11.99 5.82
N LEU A 45 12.06 -10.84 5.31
CA LEU A 45 11.00 -10.07 5.94
C LEU A 45 9.67 -10.82 5.98
N LEU A 46 9.31 -11.49 4.88
CA LEU A 46 8.19 -12.42 4.81
C LEU A 46 8.27 -13.50 5.90
N TYR A 47 9.41 -14.18 6.00
CA TYR A 47 9.63 -15.19 7.04
C TYR A 47 9.49 -14.59 8.45
N LYS A 48 10.06 -13.42 8.72
CA LYS A 48 9.90 -12.72 10.02
C LYS A 48 8.46 -12.34 10.35
N SER A 49 7.61 -12.13 9.34
CA SER A 49 6.21 -11.74 9.50
C SER A 49 5.22 -12.91 9.59
N ARG A 50 5.65 -14.15 9.34
CA ARG A 50 4.79 -15.36 9.26
C ARG A 50 3.88 -15.62 10.46
N ASN A 51 4.22 -15.06 11.63
CA ASN A 51 3.46 -15.25 12.85
C ASN A 51 2.26 -14.29 12.99
N ASP A 52 2.17 -13.21 12.20
CA ASP A 52 1.04 -12.27 12.18
C ASP A 52 0.49 -12.22 10.75
N VAL A 53 -0.63 -12.92 10.50
CA VAL A 53 -1.16 -13.11 9.14
C VAL A 53 -1.47 -11.79 8.42
N PRO A 54 -2.13 -10.79 9.05
CA PRO A 54 -2.28 -9.47 8.46
C PRO A 54 -0.96 -8.83 8.01
N LEU A 55 0.09 -8.89 8.84
CA LEU A 55 1.39 -8.34 8.46
C LEU A 55 2.06 -9.16 7.35
N PHE A 56 1.90 -10.49 7.38
CA PHE A 56 2.36 -11.36 6.33
C PHE A 56 1.75 -10.99 4.98
N ILE A 57 0.45 -10.69 4.92
CA ILE A 57 -0.22 -10.21 3.68
C ILE A 57 0.45 -8.92 3.17
N MET A 58 0.72 -7.97 4.06
CA MET A 58 1.40 -6.72 3.71
C MET A 58 2.81 -6.96 3.15
N MET A 59 3.61 -7.78 3.82
CA MET A 59 4.97 -8.10 3.39
C MET A 59 4.99 -8.97 2.13
N PHE A 60 3.98 -9.81 1.94
CA PHE A 60 3.80 -10.61 0.73
C PHE A 60 3.52 -9.72 -0.48
N PHE A 61 2.67 -8.70 -0.32
CA PHE A 61 2.44 -7.73 -1.38
C PHE A 61 3.73 -6.99 -1.77
N ILE A 62 4.50 -6.51 -0.78
CA ILE A 62 5.80 -5.84 -1.03
C ILE A 62 6.78 -6.78 -1.72
N PHE A 63 6.89 -8.03 -1.25
CA PHE A 63 7.69 -9.07 -1.91
C PHE A 63 7.26 -9.30 -3.36
N TYR A 64 5.97 -9.42 -3.63
CA TYR A 64 5.46 -9.65 -4.97
C TYR A 64 5.77 -8.48 -5.92
N CYS A 65 5.67 -7.25 -5.43
CA CYS A 65 6.08 -6.07 -6.19
C CYS A 65 7.58 -6.08 -6.49
N ASN A 66 8.42 -6.36 -5.49
CA ASN A 66 9.86 -6.43 -5.68
C ASN A 66 10.26 -7.58 -6.61
N TYR A 67 9.62 -8.75 -6.48
CA TYR A 67 9.77 -9.87 -7.39
C TYR A 67 9.46 -9.47 -8.84
N SER A 68 8.32 -8.79 -9.06
CA SER A 68 7.90 -8.34 -10.38
C SER A 68 8.93 -7.38 -11.00
N VAL A 69 9.46 -6.44 -10.22
CA VAL A 69 10.52 -5.53 -10.66
C VAL A 69 11.81 -6.27 -11.01
N VAL A 70 12.26 -7.15 -10.12
CA VAL A 70 13.51 -7.90 -10.25
C VAL A 70 13.45 -8.82 -11.47
N MET A 71 12.37 -9.58 -11.61
CA MET A 71 12.18 -10.47 -12.75
C MET A 71 12.01 -9.67 -14.04
N GLY A 72 11.10 -8.69 -14.05
CA GLY A 72 10.73 -7.90 -15.22
C GLY A 72 11.87 -7.07 -15.81
N GLU A 73 12.67 -6.42 -14.96
CA GLU A 73 13.66 -5.43 -15.41
C GLU A 73 15.11 -5.95 -15.38
N TYR A 74 15.44 -6.88 -14.48
CA TYR A 74 16.84 -7.29 -14.25
C TYR A 74 17.18 -8.71 -14.73
N ILE A 75 16.27 -9.67 -14.60
CA ILE A 75 16.54 -11.07 -14.97
C ILE A 75 16.24 -11.33 -16.44
N ILE A 76 15.01 -11.05 -16.89
CA ILE A 76 14.57 -11.35 -18.27
C ILE A 76 14.91 -10.24 -19.27
N LYS A 77 15.92 -9.42 -18.95
CA LYS A 77 16.44 -8.33 -19.79
C LYS A 77 15.39 -7.32 -20.27
N GLY A 78 14.33 -7.10 -19.49
CA GLY A 78 13.33 -6.08 -19.82
C GLY A 78 12.28 -6.50 -20.85
N SER A 79 12.17 -7.78 -21.22
CA SER A 79 11.11 -8.22 -22.15
C SER A 79 9.69 -7.97 -21.62
N LEU A 80 9.53 -7.92 -20.29
CA LEU A 80 8.28 -7.54 -19.60
C LEU A 80 8.37 -6.14 -18.97
N SER A 81 9.33 -5.32 -19.41
CA SER A 81 9.45 -3.94 -18.97
C SER A 81 8.39 -3.05 -19.64
N VAL A 82 8.14 -1.88 -19.08
CA VAL A 82 7.22 -0.90 -19.71
C VAL A 82 7.72 -0.48 -21.11
N PRO A 83 6.86 -0.06 -22.05
CA PRO A 83 7.32 0.35 -23.38
C PRO A 83 8.09 1.69 -23.39
N PHE A 84 8.27 2.35 -22.25
CA PHE A 84 8.94 3.64 -22.15
C PHE A 84 10.46 3.47 -21.95
N THR A 85 11.26 4.32 -22.59
CA THR A 85 12.73 4.18 -22.62
C THR A 85 13.49 5.42 -22.14
N GLN A 86 12.82 6.56 -21.93
CA GLN A 86 13.48 7.86 -21.68
C GLN A 86 14.52 7.83 -20.54
N VAL A 87 14.25 7.07 -19.48
CA VAL A 87 15.13 6.95 -18.30
C VAL A 87 15.72 5.56 -18.11
N LYS A 88 15.55 4.66 -19.08
CA LYS A 88 16.06 3.27 -19.03
C LYS A 88 17.53 3.18 -19.40
N ASN A 89 18.38 3.64 -18.48
CA ASN A 89 19.81 3.40 -18.59
C ASN A 89 20.36 2.75 -17.33
N ASN A 90 21.50 2.06 -17.47
CA ASN A 90 22.13 1.29 -16.41
C ASN A 90 22.38 2.12 -15.14
N TYR A 91 22.74 3.40 -15.29
CA TYR A 91 23.05 4.27 -14.17
C TYR A 91 21.80 4.63 -13.35
N ILE A 92 20.73 5.08 -14.01
CA ILE A 92 19.48 5.45 -13.34
C ILE A 92 18.81 4.23 -12.72
N TYR A 93 18.74 3.12 -13.46
CA TYR A 93 18.17 1.87 -12.95
C TYR A 93 19.00 1.31 -11.79
N GLY A 94 20.33 1.39 -11.86
CA GLY A 94 21.21 1.00 -10.76
C GLY A 94 20.96 1.79 -9.48
N ILE A 95 20.83 3.12 -9.57
CA ILE A 95 20.43 3.93 -8.41
C ILE A 95 19.04 3.52 -7.91
N ASN A 96 18.08 3.34 -8.82
CA ASN A 96 16.70 3.00 -8.48
C ASN A 96 16.60 1.67 -7.71
N ILE A 97 17.28 0.60 -8.16
CA ILE A 97 17.29 -0.67 -7.41
C ILE A 97 18.05 -0.56 -6.08
N ARG A 98 19.14 0.22 -6.03
CA ARG A 98 19.88 0.46 -4.77
C ARG A 98 19.04 1.24 -3.74
N ILE A 99 18.16 2.14 -4.18
CA ILE A 99 17.20 2.80 -3.28
C ILE A 99 16.28 1.76 -2.63
N ILE A 100 15.75 0.80 -3.40
CA ILE A 100 14.91 -0.28 -2.86
C ILE A 100 15.74 -1.19 -1.95
N LEU A 101 16.97 -1.53 -2.34
CA LEU A 101 17.88 -2.34 -1.53
C LEU A 101 18.12 -1.73 -0.15
N LEU A 102 18.46 -0.43 -0.09
CA LEU A 102 18.68 0.29 1.17
C LEU A 102 17.40 0.31 2.02
N PHE A 103 16.27 0.65 1.40
CA PHE A 103 14.96 0.68 2.06
C PHE A 103 14.61 -0.69 2.66
N MET A 104 14.73 -1.77 1.88
CA MET A 104 14.46 -3.13 2.32
C MET A 104 15.45 -3.61 3.37
N SER A 105 16.72 -3.19 3.30
CA SER A 105 17.73 -3.53 4.30
C SER A 105 17.36 -2.95 5.67
N ILE A 106 17.03 -1.66 5.73
CA ILE A 106 16.64 -0.99 6.97
C ILE A 106 15.38 -1.64 7.56
N ILE A 107 14.35 -1.88 6.74
CA ILE A 107 13.12 -2.51 7.21
C ILE A 107 13.41 -3.92 7.75
N THR A 108 14.12 -4.74 6.99
CA THR A 108 14.41 -6.13 7.39
C THR A 108 15.25 -6.22 8.65
N ILE A 109 16.23 -5.33 8.84
CA ILE A 109 17.13 -5.33 10.01
C ILE A 109 16.41 -4.81 11.26
N PHE A 110 15.65 -3.73 11.14
CA PHE A 110 15.05 -3.05 12.29
C PHE A 110 13.60 -3.47 12.60
N TYR A 111 12.93 -4.18 11.69
CA TYR A 111 11.66 -4.83 12.00
C TYR A 111 11.86 -5.87 13.11
N ASN A 112 11.11 -5.69 14.19
CA ASN A 112 11.08 -6.61 15.33
C ASN A 112 9.88 -7.55 15.14
N GLY A 113 10.15 -8.74 14.59
CA GLY A 113 9.16 -9.79 14.45
C GLY A 113 8.52 -10.15 15.79
N ARG A 114 7.22 -10.45 15.78
CA ARG A 114 6.52 -11.01 16.95
C ARG A 114 6.99 -12.44 17.20
N SER A 115 7.35 -12.73 18.45
CA SER A 115 7.42 -14.12 18.92
C SER A 115 6.03 -14.74 18.84
N SER A 116 5.98 -16.01 18.42
CA SER A 116 4.75 -16.81 18.32
C SER A 116 3.97 -16.76 19.64
N GLY A 117 2.66 -16.47 19.58
CA GLY A 117 1.76 -16.52 20.74
C GLY A 117 0.72 -15.39 20.86
N LEU A 118 0.91 -14.26 20.18
CA LEU A 118 0.06 -13.05 20.34
C LEU A 118 -0.96 -12.81 19.21
N ASN A 119 -1.38 -13.85 18.51
CA ASN A 119 -2.31 -13.80 17.36
C ASN A 119 -3.75 -13.34 17.67
N LYS A 120 -4.01 -12.79 18.86
CA LYS A 120 -5.38 -12.57 19.36
C LYS A 120 -5.85 -11.13 19.42
N GLU A 121 -5.01 -10.15 19.11
CA GLU A 121 -5.44 -8.74 19.11
C GLU A 121 -6.09 -8.35 17.78
N LYS A 122 -7.31 -8.87 17.58
CA LYS A 122 -8.21 -8.53 16.48
C LYS A 122 -8.97 -7.24 16.79
N ILE A 123 -9.43 -6.57 15.74
CA ILE A 123 -10.44 -5.52 15.87
C ILE A 123 -11.68 -6.16 16.51
N VAL A 124 -12.18 -5.58 17.58
CA VAL A 124 -13.40 -6.05 18.24
C VAL A 124 -14.55 -5.20 17.75
N PRO A 125 -15.48 -5.73 16.93
CA PRO A 125 -16.62 -4.96 16.45
C PRO A 125 -17.47 -4.44 17.62
N LYS A 126 -17.76 -3.15 17.59
CA LYS A 126 -18.71 -2.47 18.46
C LYS A 126 -20.08 -2.49 17.81
N ASP A 127 -21.10 -2.61 18.63
CA ASP A 127 -22.47 -2.53 18.14
C ASP A 127 -22.92 -1.07 18.11
N ASN A 128 -23.18 -0.54 16.93
CA ASN A 128 -23.92 0.70 16.79
C ASN A 128 -24.76 0.66 15.51
N PHE A 129 -26.05 0.45 15.66
CA PHE A 129 -27.00 0.34 14.55
C PHE A 129 -26.99 1.58 13.65
N PHE A 130 -27.14 2.77 14.25
CA PHE A 130 -27.27 4.03 13.49
C PHE A 130 -26.00 4.37 12.72
N ILE A 131 -24.83 4.25 13.36
CA ILE A 131 -23.56 4.52 12.68
C ILE A 131 -23.32 3.50 11.57
N PHE A 132 -23.60 2.22 11.81
CA PHE A 132 -23.44 1.19 10.78
C PHE A 132 -24.27 1.49 9.54
N TYR A 133 -25.59 1.68 9.68
CA TYR A 133 -26.47 1.92 8.53
C TYR A 133 -26.24 3.29 7.89
N GLY A 134 -25.84 4.30 8.65
CA GLY A 134 -25.39 5.58 8.11
C GLY A 134 -24.16 5.43 7.21
N ILE A 135 -23.17 4.64 7.61
CA ILE A 135 -22.01 4.34 6.77
C ILE A 135 -22.42 3.52 5.53
N ILE A 136 -23.28 2.51 5.68
CA ILE A 136 -23.78 1.72 4.54
C ILE A 136 -24.51 2.62 3.53
N PHE A 137 -25.34 3.54 3.99
CA PHE A 137 -26.02 4.50 3.12
C PHE A 137 -25.00 5.35 2.34
N LEU A 138 -23.98 5.90 3.01
CA LEU A 138 -22.91 6.65 2.34
C LEU A 138 -22.16 5.80 1.32
N LEU A 139 -21.85 4.54 1.65
CA LEU A 139 -21.20 3.61 0.72
C LEU A 139 -22.09 3.30 -0.49
N LEU A 140 -23.41 3.18 -0.34
CA LEU A 140 -24.33 3.03 -1.46
C LEU A 140 -24.36 4.27 -2.35
N MET A 141 -24.36 5.48 -1.76
CA MET A 141 -24.25 6.72 -2.54
C MET A 141 -22.94 6.77 -3.33
N ILE A 142 -21.82 6.36 -2.72
CA ILE A 142 -20.52 6.29 -3.41
C ILE A 142 -20.53 5.22 -4.52
N LEU A 143 -21.19 4.08 -4.32
CA LEU A 143 -21.31 3.05 -5.36
C LEU A 143 -22.07 3.59 -6.60
N LEU A 144 -23.15 4.33 -6.35
CA LEU A 144 -24.02 4.86 -7.41
C LEU A 144 -23.40 6.05 -8.14
N PHE A 145 -22.77 6.98 -7.42
CA PHE A 145 -22.31 8.28 -7.96
C PHE A 145 -20.79 8.45 -8.01
N GLY A 146 -20.03 7.58 -7.35
CA GLY A 146 -18.57 7.69 -7.23
C GLY A 146 -17.78 7.18 -8.45
N VAL A 147 -18.47 6.78 -9.52
CA VAL A 147 -17.86 6.31 -10.76
C VAL A 147 -18.47 7.07 -11.93
N ASP A 148 -17.60 7.64 -12.76
CA ASP A 148 -18.00 8.26 -14.01
C ASP A 148 -18.49 7.18 -14.98
N ARG A 149 -19.67 7.34 -15.60
CA ARG A 149 -20.30 6.39 -16.55
C ARG A 149 -20.46 6.94 -17.98
N SER A 150 -19.87 8.09 -18.32
CA SER A 150 -19.86 8.66 -19.67
C SER A 150 -19.23 7.75 -20.76
N GLU A 151 -19.52 8.02 -22.04
CA GLU A 151 -18.91 7.32 -23.18
C GLU A 151 -17.41 7.69 -23.34
N LEU A 152 -16.60 6.72 -23.80
CA LEU A 152 -15.13 6.80 -23.83
C LEU A 152 -14.59 7.51 -25.08
N GLN A 153 -13.67 8.47 -24.90
CA GLN A 153 -12.75 8.93 -25.95
C GLN A 153 -11.28 8.56 -25.70
N SER A 154 -10.87 8.19 -24.47
CA SER A 154 -9.50 7.71 -24.18
C SER A 154 -9.40 6.90 -22.86
N TYR A 155 -8.26 6.23 -22.62
CA TYR A 155 -8.03 5.38 -21.43
C TYR A 155 -7.83 6.22 -20.16
N THR A 156 -8.86 6.30 -19.30
CA THR A 156 -8.77 6.91 -17.97
C THR A 156 -9.47 6.04 -16.92
N VAL A 157 -8.87 5.90 -15.74
CA VAL A 157 -9.52 5.24 -14.59
C VAL A 157 -10.72 6.09 -14.16
N ARG A 158 -11.92 5.52 -14.17
CA ARG A 158 -13.20 6.24 -14.01
C ARG A 158 -13.64 6.44 -12.55
N ILE A 159 -12.71 6.32 -11.63
CA ILE A 159 -12.98 6.16 -10.21
C ILE A 159 -12.66 7.45 -9.49
N SER A 160 -13.66 8.01 -8.80
CA SER A 160 -13.51 9.25 -8.07
C SER A 160 -12.59 9.09 -6.84
N PRO A 161 -11.97 10.18 -6.36
CA PRO A 161 -11.22 10.16 -5.10
C PRO A 161 -12.05 9.66 -3.92
N ILE A 162 -13.35 10.00 -3.86
CA ILE A 162 -14.22 9.55 -2.76
C ILE A 162 -14.44 8.03 -2.79
N TYR A 163 -14.49 7.42 -3.99
CA TYR A 163 -14.51 5.98 -4.15
C TYR A 163 -13.22 5.35 -3.64
N GLU A 164 -12.05 5.95 -3.91
CA GLU A 164 -10.80 5.45 -3.33
C GLU A 164 -10.80 5.54 -1.80
N TYR A 165 -11.35 6.60 -1.18
CA TYR A 165 -11.41 6.74 0.28
C TYR A 165 -12.48 5.86 0.94
N SER A 166 -13.42 5.29 0.18
CA SER A 166 -14.49 4.41 0.69
C SER A 166 -13.98 3.21 1.49
N LYS A 167 -12.77 2.72 1.22
CA LYS A 167 -12.09 1.66 2.00
C LYS A 167 -12.00 1.96 3.50
N LEU A 168 -11.86 3.23 3.89
CA LEU A 168 -11.88 3.61 5.31
C LEU A 168 -13.30 3.52 5.88
N LEU A 169 -14.31 3.95 5.11
CA LEU A 169 -15.71 3.77 5.49
C LEU A 169 -16.04 2.29 5.67
N PHE A 170 -15.56 1.40 4.79
CA PHE A 170 -15.68 -0.04 5.00
C PHE A 170 -15.03 -0.54 6.30
N LEU A 171 -13.82 -0.07 6.63
CA LEU A 171 -13.18 -0.43 7.92
C LEU A 171 -14.08 -0.06 9.11
N PHE A 172 -14.67 1.14 9.10
CA PHE A 172 -15.56 1.59 10.18
C PHE A 172 -16.95 0.93 10.12
N ALA A 173 -17.47 0.58 8.95
CA ALA A 173 -18.68 -0.23 8.81
C ALA A 173 -18.48 -1.60 9.48
N TYR A 174 -17.34 -2.25 9.23
CA TYR A 174 -17.02 -3.48 9.95
C TYR A 174 -16.89 -3.24 11.46
N TYR A 175 -16.20 -2.18 11.87
CA TYR A 175 -16.05 -1.83 13.28
C TYR A 175 -17.40 -1.64 13.99
N PHE A 176 -18.42 -1.06 13.33
CA PHE A 176 -19.76 -0.83 13.92
C PHE A 176 -20.78 -1.95 13.65
N SER A 177 -20.38 -3.03 12.99
CA SER A 177 -21.27 -4.16 12.66
C SER A 177 -21.65 -5.04 13.86
N GLY A 178 -21.00 -4.86 15.00
CA GLY A 178 -21.19 -5.69 16.19
C GLY A 178 -21.04 -7.20 15.89
N LYS A 179 -21.88 -8.02 16.53
CA LYS A 179 -21.90 -9.48 16.34
C LYS A 179 -22.93 -9.93 15.28
N SER A 180 -23.71 -9.02 14.70
CA SER A 180 -24.82 -9.38 13.79
C SER A 180 -24.30 -10.01 12.49
N GLY A 181 -24.76 -11.23 12.20
CA GLY A 181 -24.47 -11.92 10.95
C GLY A 181 -25.04 -11.19 9.73
N ILE A 182 -26.23 -10.59 9.86
CA ILE A 182 -26.89 -9.83 8.79
C ILE A 182 -26.05 -8.61 8.39
N ARG A 183 -25.60 -7.80 9.38
CA ARG A 183 -24.74 -6.62 9.10
C ARG A 183 -23.42 -7.01 8.43
N LYS A 184 -22.81 -8.13 8.85
CA LYS A 184 -21.62 -8.68 8.21
C LYS A 184 -21.91 -9.19 6.79
N GLY A 185 -23.09 -9.75 6.55
CA GLY A 185 -23.57 -10.13 5.21
C GLY A 185 -23.72 -8.92 4.29
N ILE A 186 -24.40 -7.86 4.74
CA ILE A 186 -24.56 -6.59 4.00
C ILE A 186 -23.18 -5.99 3.67
N PHE A 187 -22.29 -5.90 4.66
CA PHE A 187 -20.92 -5.45 4.48
C PHE A 187 -20.17 -6.25 3.40
N SER A 188 -20.28 -7.58 3.45
CA SER A 188 -19.61 -8.48 2.50
C SER A 188 -20.14 -8.34 1.09
N LEU A 189 -21.47 -8.24 0.93
CA LEU A 189 -22.13 -8.01 -0.35
C LEU A 189 -21.65 -6.69 -0.97
N LEU A 190 -21.63 -5.62 -0.16
CA LEU A 190 -21.25 -4.30 -0.65
C LEU A 190 -19.77 -4.23 -1.05
N ILE A 191 -18.86 -4.87 -0.30
CA ILE A 191 -17.46 -5.02 -0.72
C ILE A 191 -17.37 -5.74 -2.07
N CYS A 192 -18.12 -6.82 -2.26
CA CYS A 192 -18.11 -7.58 -3.52
C CYS A 192 -18.55 -6.70 -4.69
N LEU A 193 -19.64 -5.93 -4.54
CA LEU A 193 -20.11 -4.99 -5.56
C LEU A 193 -19.06 -3.93 -5.90
N PHE A 194 -18.38 -3.35 -4.89
CA PHE A 194 -17.30 -2.39 -5.13
C PHE A 194 -16.11 -3.01 -5.87
N ILE A 195 -15.72 -4.24 -5.55
CA ILE A 195 -14.63 -4.94 -6.25
C ILE A 195 -15.01 -5.21 -7.69
N LEU A 196 -16.22 -5.72 -7.95
CA LEU A 196 -16.70 -6.00 -9.31
C LEU A 196 -16.81 -4.71 -10.14
N GLN A 197 -17.32 -3.63 -9.55
CA GLN A 197 -17.41 -2.33 -10.21
C GLN A 197 -16.02 -1.75 -10.51
N ASP A 198 -15.10 -1.77 -9.54
CA ASP A 198 -13.71 -1.31 -9.74
C ASP A 198 -13.03 -2.12 -10.85
N ALA A 199 -13.15 -3.46 -10.83
CA ALA A 199 -12.59 -4.34 -11.86
C ALA A 199 -13.19 -4.06 -13.26
N TYR A 200 -14.51 -3.86 -13.35
CA TYR A 200 -15.20 -3.54 -14.60
C TYR A 200 -14.71 -2.23 -15.21
N TYR A 201 -14.57 -1.18 -14.39
CA TYR A 201 -14.05 0.13 -14.82
C TYR A 201 -12.51 0.23 -14.80
N GLY A 202 -11.83 -0.89 -14.62
CA GLY A 202 -10.39 -1.03 -14.81
C GLY A 202 -9.52 -0.62 -13.64
N GLY A 203 -10.10 -0.38 -12.47
CA GLY A 203 -9.37 -0.32 -11.21
C GLY A 203 -8.82 -1.69 -10.81
N ARG A 204 -7.59 -1.70 -10.30
CA ARG A 204 -6.92 -2.92 -9.78
C ARG A 204 -6.44 -2.70 -8.34
N ALA A 205 -5.83 -1.54 -8.10
CA ALA A 205 -5.27 -1.22 -6.81
C ALA A 205 -6.36 -1.08 -5.73
N THR A 206 -7.48 -0.39 -6.01
CA THR A 206 -8.57 -0.22 -5.03
C THR A 206 -9.27 -1.55 -4.73
N SER A 207 -9.56 -2.37 -5.74
CA SER A 207 -10.01 -3.76 -5.56
C SER A 207 -9.10 -4.55 -4.63
N MET A 208 -7.78 -4.49 -4.86
CA MET A 208 -6.82 -5.19 -4.00
C MET A 208 -6.87 -4.69 -2.55
N GLN A 209 -7.04 -3.39 -2.32
CA GLN A 209 -7.23 -2.84 -0.98
C GLN A 209 -8.48 -3.41 -0.30
N LEU A 210 -9.60 -3.50 -1.01
CA LEU A 210 -10.85 -4.06 -0.47
C LEU A 210 -10.77 -5.58 -0.23
N ILE A 211 -10.08 -6.33 -1.10
CA ILE A 211 -9.81 -7.76 -0.91
C ILE A 211 -8.97 -7.98 0.35
N ILE A 212 -7.90 -7.21 0.53
CA ILE A 212 -7.07 -7.29 1.74
C ILE A 212 -7.90 -6.90 2.98
N LEU A 213 -8.69 -5.83 2.91
CA LEU A 213 -9.58 -5.42 4.01
C LEU A 213 -10.56 -6.54 4.38
N PHE A 214 -11.19 -7.18 3.40
CA PHE A 214 -12.10 -8.31 3.61
C PHE A 214 -11.38 -9.50 4.26
N ALA A 215 -10.18 -9.82 3.80
CA ALA A 215 -9.36 -10.89 4.33
C ALA A 215 -9.00 -10.68 5.81
N ILE A 216 -8.61 -9.45 6.20
CA ILE A 216 -8.18 -9.14 7.58
C ILE A 216 -9.34 -8.83 8.53
N THR A 217 -10.57 -8.73 8.04
CA THR A 217 -11.77 -8.44 8.88
C THR A 217 -12.68 -9.67 9.00
N ILE A 218 -13.16 -10.21 7.89
CA ILE A 218 -14.15 -11.31 7.86
C ILE A 218 -13.45 -12.67 7.87
N LEU A 219 -12.37 -12.83 7.11
CA LEU A 219 -11.71 -14.11 6.92
C LEU A 219 -10.54 -14.35 7.87
N LEU A 220 -10.21 -13.40 8.75
CA LEU A 220 -8.98 -13.42 9.54
C LEU A 220 -8.80 -14.70 10.39
N GLU A 221 -9.90 -15.26 10.90
CA GLU A 221 -9.84 -16.50 11.70
C GLU A 221 -9.71 -17.75 10.84
N LYS A 222 -10.14 -17.66 9.58
CA LYS A 222 -10.16 -18.78 8.63
C LYS A 222 -8.89 -18.82 7.77
N ILE A 223 -8.16 -17.70 7.68
CA ILE A 223 -6.99 -17.55 6.83
C ILE A 223 -5.69 -17.85 7.60
N SER A 224 -4.82 -18.63 6.97
CA SER A 224 -3.48 -18.96 7.45
C SER A 224 -2.46 -18.55 6.40
N VAL A 225 -1.17 -18.49 6.75
CA VAL A 225 -0.09 -18.18 5.79
C VAL A 225 -0.15 -19.06 4.55
N LYS A 226 -0.40 -20.37 4.72
CA LYS A 226 -0.55 -21.32 3.61
C LYS A 226 -1.72 -20.94 2.69
N LYS A 227 -2.86 -20.55 3.28
CA LYS A 227 -4.04 -20.10 2.53
C LYS A 227 -3.80 -18.76 1.83
N VAL A 228 -3.06 -17.82 2.44
CA VAL A 228 -2.67 -16.56 1.78
C VAL A 228 -1.88 -16.85 0.50
N LEU A 229 -0.88 -17.74 0.58
CA LEU A 229 -0.07 -18.13 -0.58
C LEU A 229 -0.93 -18.76 -1.69
N PHE A 230 -1.78 -19.72 -1.33
CA PHE A 230 -2.68 -20.37 -2.29
C PHE A 230 -3.68 -19.39 -2.93
N CYS A 231 -4.36 -18.57 -2.12
CA CYS A 231 -5.31 -17.56 -2.60
C CYS A 231 -4.64 -16.49 -3.46
N SER A 232 -3.35 -16.20 -3.24
CA SER A 232 -2.61 -15.24 -4.06
C SER A 232 -2.40 -15.77 -5.49
N ILE A 233 -2.07 -17.05 -5.66
CA ILE A 233 -1.96 -17.69 -6.97
C ILE A 233 -3.31 -17.63 -7.70
N LEU A 234 -4.40 -17.99 -7.01
CA LEU A 234 -5.75 -17.85 -7.58
C LEU A 234 -6.08 -16.39 -7.93
N GLY A 235 -5.68 -15.45 -7.09
CA GLY A 235 -5.87 -14.02 -7.33
C GLY A 235 -5.16 -13.53 -8.60
N LEU A 236 -3.99 -14.07 -8.93
CA LEU A 236 -3.29 -13.75 -10.18
C LEU A 236 -4.05 -14.26 -11.39
N ILE A 237 -4.56 -15.50 -11.34
CA ILE A 237 -5.39 -16.07 -12.41
C ILE A 237 -6.64 -15.23 -12.64
N VAL A 238 -7.33 -14.82 -11.56
CA VAL A 238 -8.51 -13.95 -11.66
C VAL A 238 -8.15 -12.57 -12.21
N ASN A 239 -6.99 -12.01 -11.87
CA ASN A 239 -6.56 -10.73 -12.43
C ASN A 239 -6.35 -10.83 -13.95
N ASP A 240 -5.67 -11.88 -14.41
CA ASP A 240 -5.44 -12.13 -15.84
C ASP A 240 -6.76 -12.32 -16.62
N LEU A 241 -7.73 -13.03 -16.02
CA LEU A 241 -9.08 -13.14 -16.56
C LEU A 241 -9.74 -11.76 -16.77
N VAL A 242 -9.62 -10.86 -15.78
CA VAL A 242 -10.14 -9.49 -15.90
C VAL A 242 -9.42 -8.73 -17.01
N VAL A 243 -8.11 -8.91 -17.18
CA VAL A 243 -7.36 -8.27 -18.26
C VAL A 243 -7.84 -8.73 -19.63
N ILE A 244 -8.00 -10.05 -19.82
CA ILE A 244 -8.43 -10.64 -21.08
C ILE A 244 -9.87 -10.22 -21.41
N TYR A 245 -10.79 -10.35 -20.45
CA TYR A 245 -12.18 -9.94 -20.62
C TYR A 245 -12.27 -8.48 -21.08
N ARG A 246 -11.45 -7.58 -20.53
CA ARG A 246 -11.46 -6.17 -20.92
C ARG A 246 -10.92 -5.89 -22.32
N ARG A 247 -10.11 -6.77 -22.90
CA ARG A 247 -9.56 -6.57 -24.25
C ARG A 247 -10.59 -6.90 -25.33
N SER A 248 -11.39 -7.93 -25.12
CA SER A 248 -12.33 -8.45 -26.13
C SER A 248 -13.81 -8.31 -25.75
N TYR A 249 -14.13 -7.96 -24.49
CA TYR A 249 -15.46 -8.04 -23.88
C TYR A 249 -16.17 -9.38 -24.11
N MET A 250 -15.41 -10.42 -24.43
CA MET A 250 -15.87 -11.77 -24.74
C MET A 250 -14.96 -12.77 -24.03
N LEU A 251 -15.58 -13.72 -23.32
CA LEU A 251 -14.90 -14.85 -22.68
C LEU A 251 -14.92 -16.12 -23.53
N SER A 252 -15.62 -16.09 -24.68
CA SER A 252 -15.77 -17.26 -25.56
C SER A 252 -14.42 -17.69 -26.13
N GLY A 253 -13.96 -18.87 -25.73
CA GLY A 253 -12.76 -19.53 -26.30
C GLY A 253 -11.49 -19.51 -25.45
N PHE A 254 -11.49 -18.89 -24.26
CA PHE A 254 -10.31 -18.91 -23.38
C PHE A 254 -10.32 -20.09 -22.39
N GLY A 255 -9.37 -21.00 -22.56
CA GLY A 255 -9.16 -22.13 -21.65
C GLY A 255 -8.32 -21.75 -20.41
N LEU A 256 -8.55 -22.43 -19.29
CA LEU A 256 -7.74 -22.28 -18.08
C LEU A 256 -6.24 -22.52 -18.33
N LEU A 257 -5.91 -23.46 -19.23
CA LEU A 257 -4.53 -23.76 -19.63
C LEU A 257 -3.84 -22.54 -20.23
N THR A 258 -4.51 -21.81 -21.13
CA THR A 258 -3.96 -20.59 -21.75
C THR A 258 -3.68 -19.49 -20.73
N LEU A 259 -4.50 -19.36 -19.68
CA LEU A 259 -4.24 -18.42 -18.59
C LEU A 259 -3.00 -18.79 -17.80
N ILE A 260 -2.85 -20.09 -17.50
CA ILE A 260 -1.68 -20.59 -16.79
C ILE A 260 -0.43 -20.41 -17.64
N GLU A 261 -0.50 -20.72 -18.94
CA GLU A 261 0.59 -20.48 -19.89
C GLU A 261 0.97 -19.01 -19.96
N ASN A 262 0.01 -18.08 -20.03
CA ASN A 262 0.27 -16.64 -20.01
C ASN A 262 0.96 -16.18 -18.72
N LEU A 263 0.54 -16.70 -17.56
CA LEU A 263 1.17 -16.41 -16.28
C LEU A 263 2.60 -16.95 -16.21
N ILE A 264 2.84 -18.16 -16.73
CA ILE A 264 4.18 -18.76 -16.79
C ILE A 264 5.09 -17.98 -17.75
N ASN A 265 4.58 -17.63 -18.94
CA ASN A 265 5.31 -16.87 -19.96
C ASN A 265 5.63 -15.44 -19.51
N SER A 266 4.76 -14.86 -18.68
CA SER A 266 5.00 -13.56 -18.01
C SER A 266 5.78 -13.70 -16.70
N TYR A 267 6.23 -14.89 -16.33
CA TYR A 267 6.94 -15.16 -15.07
C TYR A 267 6.19 -14.61 -13.84
N PHE A 268 4.86 -14.61 -13.87
CA PHE A 268 3.98 -14.04 -12.84
C PHE A 268 4.26 -12.54 -12.52
N VAL A 269 4.90 -11.80 -13.43
CA VAL A 269 5.26 -10.39 -13.24
C VAL A 269 4.01 -9.51 -13.26
N SER A 270 3.90 -8.63 -12.27
CA SER A 270 2.87 -7.60 -12.24
C SER A 270 3.28 -6.35 -13.03
N ASP A 271 2.56 -6.04 -14.11
CA ASP A 271 2.71 -4.78 -14.84
C ASP A 271 2.64 -3.57 -13.92
N THR A 272 1.77 -3.59 -12.91
CA THR A 272 1.58 -2.44 -12.00
C THR A 272 2.86 -2.11 -11.24
N ALA A 273 3.60 -3.13 -10.81
CA ALA A 273 4.86 -2.95 -10.11
C ALA A 273 5.97 -2.46 -11.05
N VAL A 274 6.01 -2.98 -12.29
CA VAL A 274 6.99 -2.58 -13.31
C VAL A 274 6.75 -1.13 -13.78
N TYR A 275 5.50 -0.72 -14.01
CA TYR A 275 5.15 0.68 -14.27
C TYR A 275 5.54 1.60 -13.11
N ALA A 276 5.28 1.17 -11.87
CA ALA A 276 5.67 1.96 -10.71
C ALA A 276 7.20 2.07 -10.54
N TYR A 277 7.92 1.05 -10.96
CA TYR A 277 9.38 1.06 -10.97
C TYR A 277 9.96 2.00 -12.03
N TYR A 278 9.39 2.02 -13.23
CA TYR A 278 9.79 2.98 -14.26
C TYR A 278 9.50 4.43 -13.82
N ALA A 279 8.32 4.71 -13.26
CA ALA A 279 8.02 6.02 -12.68
C ALA A 279 9.04 6.39 -11.58
N SER A 280 9.44 5.43 -10.76
CA SER A 280 10.50 5.61 -9.76
C SER A 280 11.86 5.96 -10.38
N ALA A 281 12.20 5.39 -11.54
CA ALA A 281 13.40 5.76 -12.28
C ALA A 281 13.32 7.22 -12.78
N THR A 282 12.13 7.72 -13.15
CA THR A 282 11.96 9.14 -13.49
C THR A 282 12.17 10.06 -12.30
N HIS A 283 11.80 9.65 -11.08
CA HIS A 283 12.11 10.41 -9.87
C HIS A 283 13.63 10.54 -9.67
N VAL A 284 14.37 9.44 -9.87
CA VAL A 284 15.83 9.43 -9.79
C VAL A 284 16.44 10.34 -10.86
N ALA A 285 15.95 10.26 -12.10
CA ALA A 285 16.40 11.12 -13.19
C ALA A 285 16.15 12.60 -12.88
N ALA A 286 14.92 12.94 -12.50
CA ALA A 286 14.52 14.30 -12.16
C ALA A 286 15.30 14.85 -10.96
N SER A 287 15.65 14.01 -9.99
CA SER A 287 16.45 14.44 -8.83
C SER A 287 17.85 14.95 -9.21
N LYS A 288 18.37 14.63 -10.40
CA LYS A 288 19.68 15.13 -10.85
C LYS A 288 19.60 16.48 -11.56
N VAL A 289 18.45 16.80 -12.12
CA VAL A 289 18.24 18.02 -12.93
C VAL A 289 17.40 19.08 -12.22
N ALA A 290 16.53 18.68 -11.29
CA ALA A 290 15.74 19.60 -10.49
C ALA A 290 16.61 20.34 -9.47
N SER A 291 16.45 21.67 -9.41
CA SER A 291 17.14 22.51 -8.42
C SER A 291 16.69 22.17 -6.99
N LEU A 292 17.53 22.52 -6.01
CA LEU A 292 17.21 22.28 -4.60
C LEU A 292 15.93 23.02 -4.17
N GLY A 293 15.73 24.25 -4.66
CA GLY A 293 14.53 25.04 -4.39
C GLY A 293 13.25 24.31 -4.81
N VAL A 294 13.21 23.81 -6.04
CA VAL A 294 12.05 23.06 -6.58
C VAL A 294 11.76 21.79 -5.76
N LYS A 295 12.80 21.09 -5.31
CA LYS A 295 12.63 19.89 -4.47
C LYS A 295 12.04 20.23 -3.10
N ILE A 296 12.50 21.32 -2.48
CA ILE A 296 12.00 21.79 -1.19
C ILE A 296 10.55 22.26 -1.33
N GLU A 297 10.22 23.04 -2.36
CA GLU A 297 8.86 23.48 -2.64
C GLU A 297 7.91 22.29 -2.84
N SER A 298 8.31 21.31 -3.64
CA SER A 298 7.54 20.06 -3.82
C SER A 298 7.34 19.31 -2.49
N PHE A 299 8.37 19.24 -1.64
CA PHE A 299 8.24 18.61 -0.33
C PHE A 299 7.29 19.37 0.60
N LEU A 300 7.36 20.71 0.64
CA LEU A 300 6.46 21.53 1.43
C LEU A 300 5.01 21.41 0.94
N ALA A 301 4.80 21.42 -0.38
CA ALA A 301 3.49 21.17 -0.99
C ALA A 301 2.95 19.77 -0.62
N PHE A 302 3.82 18.77 -0.58
CA PHE A 302 3.47 17.43 -0.09
C PHE A 302 3.02 17.46 1.38
N ILE A 303 3.78 18.10 2.28
CA ILE A 303 3.41 18.21 3.70
C ILE A 303 2.06 18.93 3.87
N GLN A 304 1.85 20.04 3.18
CA GLN A 304 0.57 20.75 3.19
C GLN A 304 -0.57 19.85 2.70
N SER A 305 -0.34 19.08 1.63
CA SER A 305 -1.35 18.19 1.06
C SER A 305 -1.83 17.11 2.03
N ILE A 306 -1.03 16.76 3.05
CA ILE A 306 -1.43 15.80 4.09
C ILE A 306 -2.61 16.35 4.90
N PHE A 307 -2.56 17.61 5.31
CA PHE A 307 -3.53 18.18 6.25
C PHE A 307 -4.73 18.81 5.56
N ILE A 308 -4.50 19.68 4.59
CA ILE A 308 -5.54 20.47 3.94
C ILE A 308 -5.97 19.89 2.59
N GLY A 309 -5.22 18.90 2.08
CA GLY A 309 -5.33 18.47 0.70
C GLY A 309 -4.71 19.45 -0.28
N SER A 310 -4.54 19.01 -1.52
CA SER A 310 -3.99 19.86 -2.56
C SER A 310 -4.47 19.42 -3.93
N LYS A 311 -4.74 20.40 -4.79
CA LYS A 311 -4.81 20.22 -6.25
C LYS A 311 -3.47 20.57 -6.92
N ASP A 312 -2.51 21.07 -6.15
CA ASP A 312 -1.18 21.40 -6.64
C ASP A 312 -0.45 20.14 -7.06
N ILE A 313 -0.02 20.14 -8.31
CA ILE A 313 0.80 19.10 -8.91
C ILE A 313 2.10 18.87 -8.14
N ASN A 314 2.68 19.91 -7.55
CA ASN A 314 3.96 19.85 -6.83
C ASN A 314 3.89 18.92 -5.60
N SER A 315 2.69 18.70 -5.06
CA SER A 315 2.47 17.82 -3.91
C SER A 315 2.59 16.32 -4.23
N ASN A 316 2.61 15.95 -5.51
CA ASN A 316 2.75 14.58 -5.99
C ASN A 316 3.95 14.47 -6.92
N VAL A 317 5.08 13.95 -6.41
CA VAL A 317 6.34 13.81 -7.16
C VAL A 317 6.15 13.10 -8.49
N THR A 318 5.37 12.01 -8.55
CA THR A 318 5.16 11.27 -9.80
C THR A 318 4.48 12.12 -10.86
N LEU A 319 3.41 12.83 -10.48
CA LEU A 319 2.70 13.71 -11.40
C LEU A 319 3.54 14.93 -11.78
N PHE A 320 4.21 15.54 -10.80
CA PHE A 320 5.13 16.66 -10.98
C PHE A 320 6.25 16.34 -11.97
N VAL A 321 6.91 15.19 -11.79
CA VAL A 321 7.98 14.72 -12.69
C VAL A 321 7.42 14.42 -14.08
N SER A 322 6.23 13.80 -14.17
CA SER A 322 5.58 13.47 -15.44
C SER A 322 5.31 14.70 -16.30
N LYS A 323 4.92 15.83 -15.67
CA LYS A 323 4.58 17.07 -16.38
C LYS A 323 5.77 17.98 -16.67
N ASN A 324 6.81 17.96 -15.84
CA ASN A 324 7.90 18.94 -15.92
C ASN A 324 9.24 18.37 -16.41
N TYR A 325 9.47 17.06 -16.31
CA TYR A 325 10.80 16.48 -16.57
C TYR A 325 10.77 15.25 -17.50
N TYR A 326 10.09 14.18 -17.10
CA TYR A 326 10.15 12.90 -17.81
C TYR A 326 8.80 12.22 -17.81
N PHE A 327 8.38 11.74 -18.96
CA PHE A 327 7.10 11.07 -19.10
C PHE A 327 7.06 9.80 -18.23
N ASN A 328 6.01 9.68 -17.41
CA ASN A 328 5.68 8.46 -16.69
C ASN A 328 4.16 8.30 -16.58
N MET A 329 3.74 7.07 -16.29
CA MET A 329 2.34 6.73 -15.99
C MET A 329 2.27 5.93 -14.70
N GLY A 330 1.18 6.12 -13.96
CA GLY A 330 0.88 5.34 -12.76
C GLY A 330 1.37 6.02 -11.48
N GLY A 331 1.97 5.21 -10.62
CA GLY A 331 2.42 5.61 -9.28
C GLY A 331 3.93 5.42 -9.12
N GLY A 332 4.55 5.96 -8.06
CA GLY A 332 5.96 5.69 -7.76
C GLY A 332 6.17 4.96 -6.45
N LEU A 333 7.27 4.23 -6.34
CA LEU A 333 7.65 3.57 -5.10
C LEU A 333 7.90 4.60 -4.00
N ILE A 334 7.43 4.31 -2.78
CA ILE A 334 7.58 5.24 -1.66
C ILE A 334 9.02 5.71 -1.40
N PRO A 335 10.09 4.87 -1.43
CA PRO A 335 11.44 5.36 -1.17
C PRO A 335 11.96 6.33 -2.23
N THR A 336 11.50 6.26 -3.48
CA THR A 336 12.01 7.14 -4.55
C THR A 336 11.42 8.54 -4.50
N HIS A 337 10.23 8.71 -3.93
CA HIS A 337 9.69 10.04 -3.60
C HIS A 337 10.61 10.78 -2.63
N PHE A 338 11.04 10.09 -1.56
CA PHE A 338 11.95 10.68 -0.58
C PHE A 338 13.38 10.83 -1.13
N TYR A 339 13.80 9.97 -2.05
CA TYR A 339 15.04 10.18 -2.79
C TYR A 339 15.00 11.45 -3.64
N PHE A 340 13.88 11.73 -4.31
CA PHE A 340 13.74 12.96 -5.09
C PHE A 340 13.93 14.22 -4.23
N TRP A 341 13.32 14.26 -3.04
CA TRP A 341 13.43 15.41 -2.15
C TRP A 341 14.79 15.55 -1.45
N PHE A 342 15.33 14.46 -0.89
CA PHE A 342 16.47 14.52 0.03
C PHE A 342 17.58 13.50 -0.28
N GLY A 343 17.57 12.90 -1.47
CA GLY A 343 18.52 11.86 -1.85
C GLY A 343 18.52 10.68 -0.89
N TRP A 344 19.70 10.12 -0.61
CA TRP A 344 19.85 8.97 0.27
C TRP A 344 19.33 9.19 1.70
N VAL A 345 19.46 10.42 2.22
CA VAL A 345 18.96 10.78 3.56
C VAL A 345 17.45 10.61 3.61
N GLY A 346 16.73 10.98 2.54
CA GLY A 346 15.30 10.77 2.43
C GLY A 346 14.90 9.30 2.48
N VAL A 347 15.63 8.44 1.75
CA VAL A 347 15.39 6.98 1.74
C VAL A 347 15.54 6.38 3.14
N ILE A 348 16.60 6.78 3.85
CA ILE A 348 16.85 6.36 5.24
C ILE A 348 15.71 6.84 6.16
N ALA A 349 15.31 8.10 6.04
CA ALA A 349 14.27 8.70 6.87
C ALA A 349 12.91 7.98 6.74
N ILE A 350 12.46 7.73 5.50
CA ILE A 350 11.18 7.03 5.28
C ILE A 350 11.23 5.57 5.70
N ALA A 351 12.37 4.88 5.49
CA ALA A 351 12.54 3.51 5.96
C ALA A 351 12.43 3.42 7.49
N PHE A 352 13.11 4.30 8.23
CA PHE A 352 13.01 4.35 9.70
C PHE A 352 11.62 4.77 10.18
N THR A 353 10.95 5.69 9.48
CA THR A 353 9.57 6.08 9.80
C THR A 353 8.63 4.88 9.66
N LEU A 354 8.73 4.12 8.57
CA LEU A 354 7.92 2.93 8.37
C LEU A 354 8.23 1.83 9.39
N VAL A 355 9.51 1.59 9.70
CA VAL A 355 9.93 0.68 10.79
C VAL A 355 9.33 1.09 12.12
N TYR A 356 9.36 2.38 12.47
CA TYR A 356 8.78 2.90 13.70
C TYR A 356 7.28 2.62 13.75
N ILE A 357 6.55 2.96 12.68
CA ILE A 357 5.10 2.72 12.57
C ILE A 357 4.79 1.23 12.73
N ILE A 358 5.45 0.36 11.94
CA ILE A 358 5.21 -1.08 11.95
C ILE A 358 5.50 -1.65 13.33
N ASN A 359 6.66 -1.36 13.92
CA ASN A 359 7.02 -1.90 15.23
C ASN A 359 6.06 -1.43 16.34
N LYS A 360 5.62 -0.16 16.29
CA LYS A 360 4.66 0.39 17.27
C LYS A 360 3.29 -0.29 17.15
N LEU A 361 2.79 -0.47 15.93
CA LEU A 361 1.49 -1.11 15.68
C LEU A 361 1.53 -2.64 15.80
N ASN A 362 2.70 -3.24 15.63
CA ASN A 362 2.94 -4.64 15.97
C ASN A 362 2.83 -4.88 17.47
N HIS A 363 2.76 -3.87 18.32
CA HIS A 363 2.41 -4.00 19.74
C HIS A 363 1.16 -3.18 20.07
N ARG A 364 0.19 -3.13 19.14
CA ARG A 364 -1.14 -2.57 19.35
C ARG A 364 -1.76 -3.11 20.63
N LYS A 365 -2.34 -2.22 21.43
CA LYS A 365 -3.11 -2.49 22.67
C LYS A 365 -4.49 -1.84 22.63
N SER A 366 -4.59 -0.66 22.02
CA SER A 366 -5.83 0.11 21.93
C SER A 366 -6.63 -0.18 20.66
N GLU A 367 -7.94 0.04 20.69
CA GLU A 367 -8.81 -0.07 19.50
C GLU A 367 -8.37 0.84 18.36
N TYR A 368 -7.94 2.07 18.69
CA TYR A 368 -7.35 3.00 17.72
C TYR A 368 -6.15 2.37 16.99
N GLN A 369 -5.21 1.77 17.73
CA GLN A 369 -4.05 1.13 17.13
C GLN A 369 -4.43 -0.08 16.27
N LYS A 370 -5.48 -0.83 16.63
CA LYS A 370 -5.98 -1.96 15.83
C LYS A 370 -6.58 -1.49 14.50
N LEU A 371 -7.36 -0.40 14.52
CA LEU A 371 -7.91 0.21 13.30
C LEU A 371 -6.80 0.79 12.41
N LEU A 372 -5.85 1.52 13.01
CA LEU A 372 -4.70 2.06 12.28
C LEU A 372 -3.81 0.96 11.69
N TYR A 373 -3.64 -0.15 12.41
CA TYR A 373 -2.93 -1.33 11.92
C TYR A 373 -3.63 -1.96 10.70
N ALA A 374 -4.95 -2.15 10.75
CA ALA A 374 -5.69 -2.63 9.60
C ALA A 374 -5.60 -1.66 8.41
N ALA A 375 -5.73 -0.35 8.67
CA ALA A 375 -5.58 0.69 7.66
C ALA A 375 -4.19 0.64 6.99
N LEU A 376 -3.12 0.43 7.75
CA LEU A 376 -1.78 0.31 7.20
C LEU A 376 -1.67 -0.88 6.23
N ILE A 377 -2.26 -2.00 6.61
CA ILE A 377 -2.16 -3.26 5.86
C ILE A 377 -2.95 -3.19 4.57
N PHE A 378 -4.24 -2.85 4.63
CA PHE A 378 -5.03 -2.85 3.40
C PHE A 378 -4.63 -1.71 2.46
N ASN A 379 -4.00 -0.63 2.95
CA ASN A 379 -3.53 0.44 2.08
C ASN A 379 -2.19 0.16 1.38
N VAL A 380 -1.51 -0.95 1.68
CA VAL A 380 -0.18 -1.26 1.09
C VAL A 380 -0.11 -1.18 -0.42
N PRO A 381 -1.13 -1.57 -1.22
CA PRO A 381 -1.05 -1.46 -2.66
C PRO A 381 -0.81 -0.03 -3.15
N ARG A 382 -1.34 0.96 -2.43
CA ARG A 382 -1.26 2.37 -2.82
C ARG A 382 -0.10 3.10 -2.17
N TRP A 383 0.14 2.91 -0.88
CA TRP A 383 1.25 3.63 -0.25
C TRP A 383 2.61 3.08 -0.68
N TYR A 384 2.72 1.80 -1.05
CA TYR A 384 3.98 1.25 -1.53
C TYR A 384 4.26 1.62 -3.00
N LEU A 385 3.27 1.46 -3.89
CA LEU A 385 3.45 1.62 -5.35
C LEU A 385 3.07 3.00 -5.91
N TYR A 386 2.33 3.84 -5.17
CA TYR A 386 1.79 5.07 -5.74
C TYR A 386 2.29 6.35 -5.11
N SER A 387 2.02 6.56 -3.82
CA SER A 387 2.32 7.86 -3.21
C SER A 387 2.43 7.76 -1.69
N PRO A 388 3.40 8.47 -1.08
CA PRO A 388 3.49 8.60 0.37
C PRO A 388 2.25 9.30 0.96
N ASN A 389 1.51 10.09 0.18
CA ASN A 389 0.31 10.77 0.67
C ASN A 389 -0.75 9.75 1.15
N VAL A 390 -0.82 8.57 0.54
CA VAL A 390 -1.75 7.52 0.97
C VAL A 390 -1.36 6.95 2.34
N LEU A 391 -0.07 6.93 2.69
CA LEU A 391 0.39 6.55 4.03
C LEU A 391 0.05 7.64 5.06
N PHE A 392 0.51 8.87 4.85
CA PHE A 392 0.39 9.89 5.88
C PHE A 392 -1.02 10.46 6.00
N ARG A 393 -1.67 10.80 4.88
CA ARG A 393 -3.03 11.33 4.88
C ARG A 393 -4.08 10.23 4.98
N GLY A 394 -4.09 9.32 4.01
CA GLY A 394 -5.13 8.30 3.91
C GLY A 394 -5.10 7.33 5.09
N THR A 395 -3.92 6.78 5.38
CA THR A 395 -3.79 5.75 6.41
C THR A 395 -3.74 6.35 7.81
N ILE A 396 -2.85 7.31 8.07
CA ILE A 396 -2.63 7.83 9.43
C ILE A 396 -3.65 8.90 9.79
N LEU A 397 -3.69 10.02 9.06
CA LEU A 397 -4.53 11.16 9.43
C LEU A 397 -6.02 10.81 9.38
N PHE A 398 -6.54 10.29 8.27
CA PHE A 398 -7.97 10.05 8.12
C PHE A 398 -8.50 8.95 9.04
N THR A 399 -7.76 7.86 9.23
CA THR A 399 -8.15 6.85 10.23
C THR A 399 -8.21 7.44 11.64
N THR A 400 -7.28 8.34 11.96
CA THR A 400 -7.24 9.04 13.26
C THR A 400 -8.44 9.98 13.42
N LEU A 401 -8.71 10.82 12.43
CA LEU A 401 -9.85 11.74 12.46
C LEU A 401 -11.17 10.98 12.57
N MET A 402 -11.39 9.97 11.73
CA MET A 402 -12.61 9.15 11.77
C MET A 402 -12.78 8.46 13.13
N TYR A 403 -11.70 7.92 13.70
CA TYR A 403 -11.77 7.30 15.02
C TYR A 403 -12.25 8.28 16.09
N PHE A 404 -11.71 9.51 16.12
CA PHE A 404 -12.12 10.52 17.10
C PHE A 404 -13.53 11.04 16.87
N VAL A 405 -13.93 11.28 15.61
CA VAL A 405 -15.29 11.69 15.25
C VAL A 405 -16.30 10.65 15.76
N PHE A 406 -16.08 9.37 15.47
CA PHE A 406 -17.00 8.34 15.94
C PHE A 406 -16.93 8.11 17.45
N LYS A 407 -15.76 8.26 18.08
CA LYS A 407 -15.65 8.17 19.54
C LYS A 407 -16.48 9.26 20.24
N ILE A 408 -16.56 10.46 19.67
CA ILE A 408 -17.43 11.54 20.16
C ILE A 408 -18.90 11.16 19.94
N ALA A 409 -19.26 10.67 18.75
CA ALA A 409 -20.62 10.28 18.40
C ALA A 409 -21.19 9.12 19.26
N ILE A 410 -20.34 8.32 19.90
CA ILE A 410 -20.74 7.19 20.77
C ILE A 410 -20.96 7.63 22.23
N LYS A 411 -20.52 8.83 22.66
CA LYS A 411 -20.79 9.29 24.03
C LYS A 411 -22.30 9.40 24.24
N PRO A 412 -22.88 8.73 25.26
CA PRO A 412 -24.30 8.87 25.55
C PRO A 412 -24.61 10.31 26.00
N PRO A 413 -25.76 10.89 25.60
CA PRO A 413 -26.19 12.22 26.03
C PRO A 413 -26.39 12.39 27.55
N ASN A 414 -26.41 11.30 28.33
CA ASN A 414 -26.96 11.29 29.69
C ASN A 414 -25.95 11.54 30.84
N GLN A 415 -24.79 12.15 30.58
CA GLN A 415 -23.89 12.60 31.66
C GLN A 415 -23.90 14.12 31.91
N LEU A 416 -24.86 14.85 31.32
CA LEU A 416 -25.05 16.28 31.56
C LEU A 416 -26.19 16.60 32.55
N GLY A 417 -26.84 15.60 33.16
CA GLY A 417 -28.06 15.81 33.96
C GLY A 417 -28.19 15.08 35.29
N GLN A 418 -27.15 14.41 35.80
CA GLN A 418 -27.19 13.75 37.12
C GLN A 418 -26.24 14.42 38.13
N SER A 419 -26.41 15.72 38.31
CA SER A 419 -25.91 16.40 39.51
C SER A 419 -26.98 17.36 39.99
N HIS A 420 -28.04 16.87 40.62
CA HIS A 420 -28.71 17.59 41.71
C HIS A 420 -29.61 16.62 42.49
N THR A 421 -29.43 16.66 43.81
CA THR A 421 -30.41 16.33 44.86
C THR A 421 -30.86 14.88 45.03
N ASN A 422 -29.99 14.06 45.62
CA ASN A 422 -30.39 13.06 46.62
C ASN A 422 -29.67 13.38 47.93
N LEU A 423 -30.23 14.32 48.69
CA LEU A 423 -29.91 14.61 50.09
C LEU A 423 -31.19 15.14 50.75
N VAL A 424 -32.12 14.24 51.10
CA VAL A 424 -32.96 14.27 52.32
C VAL A 424 -33.57 12.89 52.48
N LYS A 425 -33.05 12.11 53.43
CA LYS A 425 -33.82 11.29 54.38
C LYS A 425 -32.93 10.93 55.55
#